data_AF-A0A9E2R7T1-F1
#
_entry.id   AF-A0A9E2R7T1-F1
#
_cell.length_a   1.000
_cell.length_b   1.000
_cell.length_c   1.000
_cell.angle_alpha   90.00
_cell.angle_beta   90.00
_cell.angle_gamma   90.00
#
_symmetry.space_group_name_H-M   'P 1'
#
loop_
_entity.id
_entity.type
_entity.pdbx_description
1 polymer ?
#
loop_
_entity_poly.entity_id
_entity_poly.type
_entity_poly.pdbx_seq_one_letter_code
_entity_poly.pdbx_strand_id
1 'polypeptide(L)'
;MKRGNTLQQRWLGGAGRLALAAALMCAVSTTGVLAADAKPDKDAPPAKKTEKKTASKSPKKKLTGADLYAINCNRCHPERYATEWTAAQWRTIMMHMRVRANLPASQARIILKYLQEDSGN
;
A
#
# COMPACT_ATOMS: atom_id res chain seq x y z
N MET A 1 -42.79 42.45 19.38
CA MET A 1 -42.10 41.14 19.42
C MET A 1 -41.44 40.87 18.07
N LYS A 2 -40.11 40.98 17.97
CA LYS A 2 -39.32 40.61 16.77
C LYS A 2 -38.19 39.69 17.22
N ARG A 3 -38.36 38.38 17.05
CA ARG A 3 -37.30 37.38 17.24
C ARG A 3 -36.63 37.19 15.89
N GLY A 4 -35.54 37.91 15.65
CA GLY A 4 -34.80 37.87 14.40
C GLY A 4 -33.34 37.52 14.62
N ASN A 5 -32.95 36.38 14.05
CA ASN A 5 -31.69 36.23 13.32
C ASN A 5 -30.35 36.17 14.07
N THR A 6 -30.23 35.27 15.06
CA THR A 6 -28.93 34.87 15.63
C THR A 6 -28.25 33.71 14.91
N LEU A 7 -28.90 33.10 13.90
CA LEU A 7 -28.38 31.92 13.19
C LEU A 7 -27.48 32.28 11.99
N GLN A 8 -27.68 33.45 11.36
CA GLN A 8 -26.85 33.89 10.23
C GLN A 8 -25.44 34.36 10.65
N GLN A 9 -25.26 34.80 11.90
CA GLN A 9 -23.97 35.28 12.41
C GLN A 9 -22.97 34.15 12.74
N ARG A 10 -23.42 32.89 12.75
CA ARG A 10 -22.56 31.72 13.02
C ARG A 10 -22.00 31.06 11.75
N TRP A 11 -22.45 31.48 10.56
CA TRP A 11 -22.01 30.91 9.28
C TRP A 11 -20.89 31.71 8.60
N LEU A 12 -20.66 32.98 8.97
CA LEU A 12 -19.60 33.80 8.37
C LEU A 12 -18.24 33.75 9.11
N GLY A 13 -18.14 33.07 10.25
CA GLY A 13 -16.91 33.04 11.07
C GLY A 13 -15.99 31.83 10.89
N GLY A 14 -16.42 30.79 10.15
CA GLY A 14 -15.69 29.51 10.07
C GLY A 14 -14.76 29.36 8.88
N ALA A 15 -15.02 30.04 7.76
CA ALA A 15 -14.24 29.88 6.53
C ALA A 15 -12.92 30.69 6.50
N GLY A 16 -12.82 31.76 7.32
CA GLY A 16 -11.63 32.63 7.35
C GLY A 16 -10.43 32.08 8.12
N ARG A 17 -10.59 31.01 8.92
CA ARG A 17 -9.51 30.43 9.74
C ARG A 17 -8.84 29.19 9.13
N LEU A 18 -9.40 28.65 8.05
CA LEU A 18 -8.79 27.50 7.34
C LEU A 18 -7.85 27.91 6.20
N ALA A 19 -7.84 29.19 5.81
CA ALA A 19 -7.01 29.68 4.71
C ALA A 19 -5.57 30.08 5.13
N LEU A 20 -5.27 30.22 6.42
CA LEU A 20 -3.94 30.66 6.89
C LEU A 20 -2.95 29.51 7.20
N ALA A 21 -3.37 28.24 7.11
CA ALA A 21 -2.53 27.09 7.45
C ALA A 21 -1.99 26.31 6.22
N ALA A 22 -2.49 26.59 5.01
CA ALA A 22 -2.14 25.83 3.81
C ALA A 22 -0.93 26.38 3.01
N ALA A 23 -0.33 27.51 3.41
CA ALA A 23 0.71 28.19 2.63
C ALA A 23 2.16 27.98 3.13
N LEU A 24 2.40 27.22 4.20
CA LEU A 24 3.74 27.07 4.81
C LEU A 24 4.37 25.66 4.73
N MET A 25 3.70 24.67 4.11
CA MET A 25 4.18 23.27 4.06
C MET A 25 4.56 22.77 2.66
N CYS A 26 4.73 23.65 1.66
CA CYS A 26 5.06 23.26 0.28
C CYS A 26 6.38 23.81 -0.28
N ALA A 27 7.32 24.28 0.56
CA ALA A 27 8.58 24.89 0.09
C ALA A 27 9.87 24.30 0.71
N VAL A 28 9.85 23.05 1.17
CA VAL A 28 11.06 22.29 1.54
C VAL A 28 10.69 20.81 1.28
N SER A 29 11.15 20.14 0.22
CA SER A 29 12.50 19.56 0.12
C SER A 29 12.84 19.10 -1.30
N THR A 30 12.31 19.74 -2.36
CA THR A 30 12.70 19.42 -3.75
C THR A 30 13.99 20.12 -4.16
N THR A 31 15.12 19.83 -3.52
CA THR A 31 16.46 20.06 -4.09
C THR A 31 17.48 19.15 -3.41
N GLY A 32 18.02 18.20 -4.19
CA GLY A 32 19.08 17.27 -3.81
C GLY A 32 19.31 16.28 -4.96
N VAL A 33 19.52 16.80 -6.17
CA VAL A 33 20.84 16.91 -6.84
C VAL A 33 21.34 15.55 -7.31
N LEU A 34 21.12 15.34 -8.60
CA LEU A 34 21.81 14.42 -9.49
C LEU A 34 23.31 14.83 -9.52
N ALA A 35 24.17 14.07 -8.85
CA ALA A 35 25.61 14.12 -9.09
C ALA A 35 25.98 12.98 -10.04
N ALA A 36 26.00 13.31 -11.34
CA ALA A 36 26.64 12.51 -12.38
C ALA A 36 28.01 13.14 -12.65
N ASP A 37 29.04 12.61 -12.00
CA ASP A 37 30.43 13.03 -12.17
C ASP A 37 31.04 12.42 -13.44
N ALA A 38 31.47 13.28 -14.37
CA ALA A 38 32.36 12.93 -15.48
C ALA A 38 33.54 13.94 -15.57
N LYS A 39 34.66 13.57 -14.91
CA LYS A 39 36.12 13.64 -15.27
C LYS A 39 36.73 14.92 -15.91
N PRO A 40 38.04 15.28 -15.70
CA PRO A 40 39.18 14.34 -15.65
C PRO A 40 40.45 14.68 -14.82
N ASP A 41 41.30 13.64 -14.68
CA ASP A 41 42.77 13.56 -14.72
C ASP A 41 43.74 13.92 -13.57
N LYS A 42 44.76 13.03 -13.45
CA LYS A 42 45.99 12.98 -12.61
C LYS A 42 45.80 12.39 -11.20
N ASP A 43 46.31 11.22 -10.82
CA ASP A 43 47.53 10.49 -11.22
C ASP A 43 47.38 8.95 -11.16
N ALA A 44 48.37 8.27 -11.73
CA ALA A 44 48.43 6.91 -12.30
C ALA A 44 48.47 5.68 -11.31
N PRO A 45 48.31 4.42 -11.81
CA PRO A 45 47.91 3.16 -11.13
C PRO A 45 49.12 2.19 -10.85
N PRO A 46 49.03 0.88 -10.46
CA PRO A 46 47.92 -0.09 -10.59
C PRO A 46 47.69 -1.24 -9.56
N ALA A 47 46.59 -1.97 -9.82
CA ALA A 47 46.28 -3.37 -9.49
C ALA A 47 45.75 -3.66 -8.06
N LYS A 48 44.65 -4.40 -7.84
CA LYS A 48 44.07 -5.54 -8.58
C LYS A 48 42.66 -5.89 -8.05
N LYS A 49 41.76 -6.29 -8.97
CA LYS A 49 40.50 -7.07 -8.81
C LYS A 49 39.32 -6.31 -8.18
N THR A 50 38.27 -5.90 -8.91
CA THR A 50 37.32 -6.69 -9.71
C THR A 50 36.67 -7.83 -8.93
N GLU A 51 35.65 -7.50 -8.14
CA GLU A 51 34.59 -8.44 -7.78
C GLU A 51 33.22 -7.86 -8.13
N LYS A 52 32.90 -8.05 -9.41
CA LYS A 52 31.62 -8.54 -9.90
C LYS A 52 30.50 -8.57 -8.84
N LYS A 53 29.63 -7.57 -8.94
CA LYS A 53 28.20 -7.60 -8.62
C LYS A 53 27.63 -9.01 -8.85
N THR A 54 27.61 -9.81 -7.79
CA THR A 54 26.86 -11.05 -7.77
C THR A 54 25.47 -10.66 -7.30
N ALA A 55 24.58 -10.43 -8.27
CA ALA A 55 23.16 -10.45 -8.02
C ALA A 55 22.81 -11.88 -7.58
N SER A 56 22.95 -12.15 -6.28
CA SER A 56 22.41 -13.32 -5.64
C SER A 56 20.91 -13.27 -5.90
N LYS A 57 20.42 -14.18 -6.75
CA LYS A 57 18.98 -14.45 -6.82
C LYS A 57 18.63 -15.11 -5.49
N SER A 58 18.36 -14.29 -4.48
CA SER A 58 17.72 -14.73 -3.26
C SER A 58 16.49 -15.55 -3.67
N PRO A 59 16.30 -16.77 -3.14
CA PRO A 59 15.12 -17.56 -3.46
C PRO A 59 13.91 -16.70 -3.14
N LYS A 60 13.10 -16.37 -4.15
CA LYS A 60 11.85 -15.62 -3.96
C LYS A 60 10.99 -16.47 -3.02
N LYS A 61 10.89 -16.06 -1.76
CA LYS A 61 10.09 -16.73 -0.74
C LYS A 61 8.68 -16.88 -1.31
N LYS A 62 8.21 -18.11 -1.47
CA LYS A 62 6.83 -18.36 -1.87
C LYS A 62 5.95 -17.92 -0.71
N LEU A 63 5.09 -16.93 -0.94
CA LEU A 63 4.13 -16.48 0.06
C LEU A 63 3.13 -17.59 0.36
N THR A 64 2.78 -17.76 1.63
CA THR A 64 1.74 -18.69 2.08
C THR A 64 0.34 -18.14 1.80
N GLY A 65 -0.69 -18.96 1.98
CA GLY A 65 -2.08 -18.49 1.88
C GLY A 65 -2.43 -17.43 2.91
N ALA A 66 -1.97 -17.60 4.15
CA ALA A 66 -2.11 -16.61 5.22
C ALA A 66 -1.43 -15.29 4.86
N ASP A 67 -0.20 -15.33 4.32
CA ASP A 67 0.51 -14.11 3.88
C ASP A 67 -0.27 -13.38 2.78
N LEU A 68 -0.74 -14.12 1.78
CA LEU A 68 -1.52 -13.54 0.67
C LEU A 68 -2.87 -12.99 1.15
N TYR A 69 -3.49 -13.64 2.13
CA TYR A 69 -4.73 -13.18 2.74
C TYR A 69 -4.52 -11.84 3.47
N ALA A 70 -3.55 -11.77 4.38
CA ALA A 70 -3.24 -10.58 5.16
C ALA A 70 -2.82 -9.37 4.29
N ILE A 71 -2.16 -9.62 3.15
CA ILE A 71 -1.73 -8.56 2.22
C ILE A 71 -2.90 -8.00 1.40
N ASN A 72 -3.89 -8.83 1.04
CA ASN A 72 -4.88 -8.47 0.02
C ASN A 72 -6.29 -8.25 0.54
N CYS A 73 -6.70 -8.95 1.61
CA CYS A 73 -8.11 -9.06 1.99
C CYS A 73 -8.59 -7.97 2.96
N ASN A 74 -7.68 -7.18 3.52
CA ASN A 74 -7.99 -6.01 4.36
C ASN A 74 -7.94 -4.66 3.61
N ARG A 75 -7.71 -4.67 2.28
CA ARG A 75 -7.50 -3.44 1.48
C ARG A 75 -8.76 -2.59 1.30
N CYS A 76 -9.95 -3.19 1.42
CA CYS A 76 -11.23 -2.51 1.13
C CYS A 76 -12.26 -2.60 2.26
N HIS A 77 -12.15 -3.60 3.12
CA HIS A 77 -12.97 -3.79 4.32
C HIS A 77 -12.15 -4.60 5.32
N PRO A 78 -12.55 -4.68 6.60
CA PRO A 78 -11.91 -5.60 7.54
C PRO A 78 -11.87 -7.01 6.97
N GLU A 79 -10.71 -7.67 7.12
CA GLU A 79 -10.62 -9.08 6.76
C GLU A 79 -11.62 -9.88 7.57
N ARG A 80 -12.18 -10.92 6.96
CA ARG A 80 -13.19 -11.75 7.60
C ARG A 80 -12.58 -13.01 8.18
N TYR A 81 -13.18 -13.59 9.20
CA TYR A 81 -12.66 -14.81 9.80
C TYR A 81 -12.99 -16.01 8.91
N ALA A 82 -12.04 -16.93 8.73
CA ALA A 82 -12.23 -18.14 7.93
C ALA A 82 -13.43 -18.98 8.39
N THR A 83 -13.77 -18.92 9.68
CA THR A 83 -14.88 -19.61 10.32
C THR A 83 -16.25 -18.96 10.10
N GLU A 84 -16.33 -17.77 9.49
CA GLU A 84 -17.61 -17.11 9.19
C GLU A 84 -18.44 -17.86 8.13
N TRP A 85 -17.79 -18.65 7.28
CA TRP A 85 -18.42 -19.31 6.15
C TRP A 85 -17.89 -20.73 5.94
N THR A 86 -18.72 -21.56 5.32
CA THR A 86 -18.35 -22.93 4.92
C THR A 86 -17.37 -22.91 3.74
N ALA A 87 -16.60 -23.99 3.57
CA ALA A 87 -15.66 -24.14 2.45
C ALA A 87 -16.31 -23.92 1.07
N ALA A 88 -17.58 -24.31 0.90
CA ALA A 88 -18.34 -24.12 -0.34
C ALA A 88 -18.70 -22.64 -0.55
N GLN A 89 -19.11 -21.93 0.50
CA GLN A 89 -19.42 -20.49 0.42
C GLN A 89 -18.17 -19.66 0.10
N TRP A 90 -17.03 -20.01 0.69
CA TRP A 90 -15.75 -19.35 0.38
C TRP A 90 -15.37 -19.44 -1.10
N ARG A 91 -15.70 -20.54 -1.78
CA ARG A 91 -15.49 -20.66 -3.23
C ARG A 91 -16.24 -19.59 -4.00
N THR A 92 -17.52 -19.37 -3.69
CA THR A 92 -18.34 -18.32 -4.31
C THR A 92 -17.81 -16.94 -3.98
N ILE A 93 -17.47 -16.68 -2.70
CA ILE A 93 -16.93 -15.39 -2.25
C ILE A 93 -15.63 -15.07 -2.98
N MET A 94 -14.71 -16.02 -3.08
CA MET A 94 -13.43 -15.83 -3.77
C MET A 94 -13.59 -15.60 -5.28
N MET A 95 -14.64 -16.11 -5.93
CA MET A 95 -14.92 -15.78 -7.33
C MET A 95 -15.21 -14.27 -7.49
N HIS A 96 -16.00 -13.69 -6.58
CA HIS A 96 -16.27 -12.25 -6.60
C HIS A 96 -15.06 -11.44 -6.14
N MET A 97 -14.39 -11.85 -5.06
CA MET A 97 -13.26 -11.11 -4.49
C MET A 97 -12.04 -11.14 -5.40
N ARG A 98 -11.83 -12.20 -6.19
CA ARG A 98 -10.76 -12.23 -7.18
C ARG A 98 -10.86 -11.05 -8.16
N VAL A 99 -12.05 -10.77 -8.68
CA VAL A 99 -12.27 -9.67 -9.63
C VAL A 99 -12.16 -8.32 -8.90
N ARG A 100 -12.78 -8.20 -7.72
CA ARG A 100 -12.80 -6.94 -6.96
C ARG A 100 -11.44 -6.51 -6.42
N ALA A 101 -10.66 -7.46 -5.89
CA ALA A 101 -9.30 -7.22 -5.39
C ALA A 101 -8.24 -7.27 -6.50
N ASN A 102 -8.65 -7.56 -7.74
CA ASN A 102 -7.79 -7.76 -8.91
C ASN A 102 -6.66 -8.78 -8.65
N LEU A 103 -7.03 -9.94 -8.11
CA LEU A 103 -6.08 -11.00 -7.76
C LEU A 103 -5.74 -11.89 -8.96
N PRO A 104 -4.45 -12.19 -9.19
CA PRO A 104 -4.04 -13.27 -10.08
C PRO A 104 -4.70 -14.59 -9.73
N ALA A 105 -5.02 -15.39 -10.77
CA ALA A 105 -5.70 -16.68 -10.61
C ALA A 105 -4.97 -17.65 -9.66
N SER A 106 -3.63 -17.62 -9.67
CA SER A 106 -2.79 -18.45 -8.82
C SER A 106 -2.90 -18.06 -7.35
N GLN A 107 -2.82 -16.77 -7.03
CA GLN A 107 -2.94 -16.26 -5.66
C GLN A 107 -4.33 -16.48 -5.09
N ALA A 108 -5.37 -16.25 -5.90
CA ALA A 108 -6.76 -16.48 -5.48
C ALA A 108 -7.02 -17.95 -5.08
N ARG A 109 -6.42 -18.92 -5.79
CA ARG A 109 -6.53 -20.34 -5.43
C ARG A 109 -5.82 -20.68 -4.13
N ILE A 110 -4.66 -20.08 -3.88
CA ILE A 110 -3.90 -20.31 -2.64
C ILE A 110 -4.66 -19.74 -1.44
N ILE A 111 -5.20 -18.53 -1.57
CA ILE A 111 -6.05 -17.90 -0.54
C ILE A 111 -7.32 -18.74 -0.31
N LEU A 112 -7.98 -19.18 -1.38
CA LEU A 112 -9.18 -20.02 -1.26
C LEU A 112 -8.89 -21.30 -0.48
N LYS A 113 -7.76 -21.97 -0.78
CA LYS A 113 -7.37 -23.18 -0.07
C LYS A 113 -7.19 -22.92 1.42
N TYR A 114 -6.46 -21.86 1.78
CA TYR A 114 -6.26 -21.45 3.17
C TYR A 114 -7.60 -21.22 3.90
N LEU A 115 -8.52 -20.46 3.29
CA LEU A 115 -9.84 -20.18 3.89
C LEU A 115 -10.71 -21.43 4.03
N GLN A 116 -10.56 -22.42 3.15
CA GLN A 116 -11.29 -23.68 3.22
C GLN A 116 -10.73 -24.64 4.26
N GLU A 117 -9.40 -24.65 4.46
CA GLU A 117 -8.75 -25.45 5.50
C GLU A 117 -9.08 -24.91 6.90
N ASP A 118 -9.23 -23.59 7.03
CA ASP A 118 -9.54 -22.92 8.29
C ASP A 118 -11.05 -22.69 8.51
N SER A 119 -11.89 -22.97 7.50
CA SER A 119 -13.35 -22.99 7.67
C SER A 119 -13.71 -24.24 8.43
N GLY A 120 -13.93 -24.14 9.75
CA GLY A 120 -14.08 -25.25 10.69
C GLY A 120 -15.31 -26.16 10.48
N ASN A 121 -15.44 -26.78 9.32
CA ASN A 121 -16.52 -27.65 8.90
C ASN A 121 -16.01 -28.96 8.32
#